data_AF-A0A852NJ77-F1
#
_entry.id   AF-A0A852NJ77-F1
#
_cell.length_a   1.000
_cell.length_b   1.000
_cell.length_c   1.000
_cell.angle_alpha   90.00
_cell.angle_beta   90.00
_cell.angle_gamma   90.00
#
_symmetry.space_group_name_H-M   'P 1'
#
loop_
_entity.id
_entity.type
_entity.pdbx_description
1 polymer ?
#
loop_
_entity_poly.entity_id
_entity_poly.type
_entity_poly.pdbx_seq_one_letter_code
_entity_poly.pdbx_strand_id
1 'polypeptide(L)' 'NEFPENLSAAAEELKSITLIPALGLNVHSLLKHRTLLLTLDAVAFLERRLLWHDGRYSAPHPLSVPYRDFP' A
#
# COMPACT_ATOMS: atom_id res chain seq x y z
N ASN A 1 -7.87 -0.08 9.54
CA ASN A 1 -7.06 1.15 9.41
C ASN A 1 -7.74 2.09 8.46
N GLU A 2 -8.63 2.92 9.00
CA GLU A 2 -9.25 4.01 8.27
C GLU A 2 -8.49 5.30 8.55
N PHE A 3 -8.60 6.28 7.64
CA PHE A 3 -8.01 7.59 7.84
C PHE A 3 -8.75 8.34 8.96
N PRO A 4 -8.05 9.12 9.81
CA PRO A 4 -8.70 10.00 10.77
C PRO A 4 -9.64 10.99 10.07
N GLU A 5 -10.81 11.24 10.65
CA GLU A 5 -11.84 12.12 10.07
C GLU A 5 -11.30 13.52 9.73
N ASN A 6 -10.52 14.12 10.62
CA ASN A 6 -9.90 15.44 10.39
C ASN A 6 -9.00 15.46 9.14
N LEU A 7 -8.28 14.35 8.88
CA LEU A 7 -7.39 14.26 7.72
C LEU A 7 -8.21 14.10 6.43
N SER A 8 -9.24 13.26 6.47
CA SER A 8 -10.15 13.05 5.34
C SER A 8 -10.85 14.34 4.94
N ALA A 9 -11.42 15.06 5.92
CA ALA A 9 -12.10 16.34 5.68
C ALA A 9 -11.15 17.39 5.07
N ALA A 10 -9.93 17.52 5.61
CA ALA A 10 -8.94 18.46 5.08
C ALA A 10 -8.46 18.10 3.66
N ALA A 11 -8.35 16.80 3.35
CA ALA A 11 -7.93 16.35 2.03
C ALA A 11 -9.03 16.52 0.96
N GLU A 12 -10.30 16.40 1.34
CA GLU A 12 -11.43 16.62 0.41
C GLU A 12 -11.48 18.06 -0.12
N GLU A 13 -11.05 19.04 0.69
CA GLU A 13 -11.00 20.45 0.28
C GLU A 13 -9.80 20.77 -0.65
N LEU A 14 -8.77 19.91 -0.69
CA LEU A 14 -7.49 20.18 -1.35
C LEU A 14 -7.24 19.29 -2.57
N LYS A 15 -7.40 19.85 -3.78
CA LYS A 15 -7.20 19.12 -5.06
C LYS A 15 -5.76 18.62 -5.31
N SER A 16 -4.77 19.18 -4.63
CA SER A 16 -3.36 18.83 -4.80
C SER A 16 -2.92 17.64 -3.94
N ILE A 17 -3.72 17.26 -2.95
CA ILE A 17 -3.43 16.17 -2.02
C ILE A 17 -4.39 15.03 -2.32
N THR A 18 -3.87 13.80 -2.36
CA THR A 18 -4.70 12.60 -2.53
C THR A 18 -4.37 11.61 -1.42
N LEU A 19 -5.39 11.20 -0.66
CA LEU A 19 -5.27 10.11 0.30
C LEU A 19 -5.48 8.78 -0.41
N ILE A 20 -4.53 7.85 -0.26
CA ILE A 20 -4.58 6.52 -0.86
C ILE A 20 -4.26 5.51 0.24
N PRO A 21 -5.11 4.47 0.46
CA PRO A 21 -4.77 3.40 1.39
C PRO A 21 -3.54 2.64 0.87
N ALA A 22 -2.71 2.09 1.76
CA ALA A 22 -1.47 1.40 1.36
C ALA A 22 -1.71 0.26 0.33
N LEU A 23 -2.86 -0.40 0.39
CA LEU A 23 -3.27 -1.44 -0.57
C LEU A 23 -3.50 -0.89 -2.00
N GLY A 24 -3.92 0.37 -2.14
CA GLY A 24 -4.21 1.03 -3.42
C GLY A 24 -3.01 1.76 -4.03
N LEU A 25 -1.83 1.67 -3.40
CA LEU A 25 -0.63 2.34 -3.87
C LEU A 25 -0.22 1.78 -5.24
N ASN A 26 0.04 2.67 -6.20
CA ASN A 26 0.42 2.30 -7.56
C ASN A 26 1.40 3.33 -8.15
N VAL A 27 2.18 2.89 -9.13
CA VAL A 27 3.24 3.70 -9.75
C VAL A 27 2.68 4.94 -10.47
N HIS A 28 1.50 4.83 -11.09
CA HIS A 28 0.90 5.97 -11.79
C HIS A 28 0.61 7.14 -10.82
N SER A 29 0.00 6.84 -9.68
CA SER A 29 -0.27 7.83 -8.62
C SER A 29 1.02 8.39 -8.01
N LEU A 30 2.07 7.57 -7.89
CA LEU A 30 3.38 8.01 -7.40
C LEU A 30 4.03 9.02 -8.33
N LEU A 31 3.98 8.82 -9.64
CA LEU A 31 4.56 9.73 -10.62
C LEU A 31 3.72 10.99 -10.84
N LYS A 32 2.41 10.91 -10.60
CA LYS A 32 1.49 12.06 -10.71
C LYS A 32 1.76 13.12 -9.64
N HIS A 33 2.18 12.71 -8.45
CA HIS A 33 2.44 13.62 -7.33
C HIS A 33 3.95 13.84 -7.15
N ARG A 34 4.33 15.04 -6.71
CA ARG A 34 5.76 15.36 -6.49
C ARG A 34 6.33 14.76 -5.21
N THR A 35 5.48 14.55 -4.21
CA THR A 35 5.88 14.13 -2.86
C THR A 35 5.00 12.98 -2.40
N LEU A 36 5.61 12.01 -1.73
CA LEU A 36 4.93 10.88 -1.10
C LEU A 36 5.10 10.97 0.41
N LEU A 37 4.00 10.77 1.15
CA LEU A 37 4.01 10.65 2.62
C LEU A 37 3.52 9.25 2.99
N LEU A 38 4.24 8.58 3.89
CA LEU A 38 3.92 7.24 4.37
C LEU A 38 3.91 7.24 5.90
N THR A 39 2.92 6.55 6.48
CA THR A 39 2.91 6.25 7.92
C THR A 39 3.85 5.07 8.21
N LEU A 40 4.29 4.93 9.46
CA LEU A 40 5.12 3.79 9.88
C LEU A 40 4.43 2.45 9.59
N ASP A 41 3.12 2.37 9.81
CA ASP A 41 2.31 1.18 9.52
C ASP A 41 2.28 0.86 8.01
N ALA A 42 2.19 1.89 7.16
CA ALA A 42 2.21 1.72 5.72
C ALA A 42 3.59 1.22 5.24
N VAL A 43 4.68 1.76 5.79
CA VAL A 43 6.04 1.28 5.50
C VAL A 43 6.18 -0.18 5.89
N ALA A 44 5.84 -0.55 7.13
CA ALA A 44 5.92 -1.92 7.61
C ALA A 44 5.04 -2.89 6.80
N PHE A 45 3.87 -2.44 6.33
CA PHE A 45 3.01 -3.21 5.44
C PHE A 45 3.66 -3.45 4.06
N LEU A 46 4.19 -2.40 3.44
CA LEU A 46 4.82 -2.47 2.13
C LEU A 46 6.09 -3.32 2.16
N GLU A 47 6.94 -3.14 3.17
CA GLU A 47 8.15 -3.95 3.35
C GLU A 47 7.83 -5.45 3.42
N ARG A 48 6.88 -5.85 4.27
CA ARG A 48 6.47 -7.26 4.37
C ARG A 48 5.97 -7.83 3.04
N ARG A 49 5.13 -7.08 2.32
CA ARG A 49 4.54 -7.56 1.06
C ARG A 49 5.56 -7.60 -0.08
N LEU A 50 6.41 -6.59 -0.20
CA LEU A 50 7.42 -6.51 -1.27
C LEU A 50 8.57 -7.50 -1.03
N LEU A 51 9.10 -7.59 0.19
CA LEU A 51 10.20 -8.50 0.51
C LEU A 51 9.77 -9.97 0.47
N TRP A 52 8.49 -10.29 0.68
CA TRP A 52 7.99 -11.65 0.48
C TRP A 52 8.26 -12.18 -0.94
N HIS A 53 8.28 -11.29 -1.95
CA HIS A 53 8.57 -11.70 -3.32
C HIS A 53 10.05 -12.01 -3.59
N ASP A 54 10.97 -11.52 -2.76
CA ASP A 54 12.42 -11.74 -2.91
C ASP A 54 12.83 -13.17 -2.47
N GLY A 55 12.22 -13.67 -1.39
CA GLY A 55 12.56 -14.97 -0.81
C GLY A 55 11.67 -16.15 -1.18
N ARG A 56 10.62 -15.95 -2.00
CA ARG A 56 9.63 -17.00 -2.29
C ARG A 56 10.05 -17.93 -3.44
N TYR A 57 9.54 -19.16 -3.40
CA TYR A 57 9.55 -20.05 -4.56
C TYR A 57 8.56 -19.60 -5.66
N SER A 58 8.78 -20.07 -6.88
CA SER A 58 7.79 -19.97 -7.95
C SER A 58 6.50 -20.67 -7.54
N ALA A 59 5.36 -20.02 -7.79
CA ALA A 59 4.07 -20.51 -7.33
C ALA A 59 3.66 -21.71 -8.21
N PRO A 60 3.43 -22.91 -7.63
CA PRO A 60 3.00 -24.07 -8.41
C PRO A 60 1.54 -23.92 -8.87
N HIS A 61 0.72 -23.19 -8.11
CA HIS A 61 -0.70 -22.93 -8.36
C HIS A 61 -0.99 -21.42 -8.08
N PRO A 62 -2.20 -20.90 -8.32
CA PRO A 62 -2.54 -19.53 -7.97
C PRO A 62 -2.30 -19.23 -6.48
N LEU A 63 -1.85 -18.01 -6.13
CA LEU A 63 -1.61 -17.61 -4.73
C LEU A 63 -2.91 -17.42 -3.90
N SER A 64 -4.08 -17.51 -4.55
CA SER A 64 -5.38 -17.41 -3.89
C SER A 64 -5.81 -18.70 -3.19
N VAL A 65 -5.17 -19.83 -3.46
CA VAL A 65 -5.42 -21.09 -2.74
C VAL A 65 -4.57 -21.15 -1.46
N PRO A 66 -4.93 -21.99 -0.47
CA PRO A 66 -4.16 -22.10 0.77
C PRO A 66 -2.73 -22.60 0.55
N TYR A 67 -1.77 -21.93 1.17
CA TYR A 67 -0.37 -22.34 1.26
C TYR A 67 0.05 -22.40 2.72
N ARG A 68 1.02 -23.26 3.03
CA ARG A 68 1.53 -23.42 4.39
C ARG A 68 2.23 -22.16 4.92
N ASP A 69 3.02 -21.50 4.07
CA ASP A 69 3.94 -20.43 4.47
C ASP A 69 3.60 -19.08 3.78
N PHE A 70 2.32 -18.88 3.43
CA PHE A 70 1.86 -17.63 2.81
C PHE A 70 1.39 -16.61 3.86
N PRO A 71 1.81 -15.34 3.75
CA PRO A 71 1.55 -14.28 4.73
C PRO A 71 0.15 -13.65 4.64
#